data_AF-A0A6A8MGP2-F1
#
_entry.id   AF-A0A6A8MGP2-F1
#
_cell.length_a   1.000
_cell.length_b   1.000
_cell.length_c   1.000
_cell.angle_alpha   90.00
_cell.angle_beta   90.00
_cell.angle_gamma   90.00
#
_symmetry.space_group_name_H-M   'P 1'
#
loop_
_entity.id
_entity.type
_entity.pdbx_description
1 polymer ?
#
loop_
_entity_poly.entity_id
_entity_poly.type
_entity_poly.pdbx_seq_one_letter_code
_entity_poly.pdbx_strand_id
1 'polypeptide(L)'
;MDYLSKINQLQEHGEGYSIDYLPLQCLDERYDDLEVTNFENRLETFSEKIARIARTFMRRYGNRVFLHERSQDKCLSLCKEGADLIDQTIKSILEKEQTSLNIIFENTKDMLFSLDSFCQLNIYNPDEEQLELLEDLAAEENLYLKRI
;
A
#
# COMPACT_ATOMS: atom_id res chain seq x y z
N MET A 1 17.33 -6.96 -13.26
CA MET A 1 15.90 -6.87 -13.61
C MET A 1 15.48 -5.44 -13.34
N ASP A 2 14.75 -4.80 -14.25
CA ASP A 2 14.18 -3.48 -14.00
C ASP A 2 13.11 -3.60 -12.90
N TYR A 3 13.08 -2.64 -11.96
CA TYR A 3 12.14 -2.68 -10.83
C TYR A 3 10.69 -2.55 -11.28
N LEU A 4 10.46 -1.82 -12.37
CA LEU A 4 9.13 -1.74 -12.97
C LEU A 4 8.65 -3.11 -13.45
N SER A 5 9.50 -3.88 -14.13
CA SER A 5 9.17 -5.24 -14.54
C SER A 5 8.88 -6.16 -13.35
N LYS A 6 9.62 -5.99 -12.25
CA LYS A 6 9.41 -6.77 -11.01
C LYS A 6 8.09 -6.41 -10.32
N ILE A 7 7.75 -5.12 -10.25
CA ILE A 7 6.46 -4.65 -9.71
C ILE A 7 5.32 -5.25 -10.53
N ASN A 8 5.37 -5.13 -11.86
CA ASN A 8 4.34 -5.68 -12.75
C ASN A 8 4.21 -7.20 -12.56
N GLN A 9 5.33 -7.93 -12.49
CA GLN A 9 5.31 -9.37 -12.26
C GLN A 9 4.63 -9.75 -10.93
N LEU A 10 4.90 -9.02 -9.85
CA LEU A 10 4.30 -9.27 -8.55
C LEU A 10 2.79 -8.95 -8.55
N GLN A 11 2.37 -7.90 -9.25
CA GLN A 11 0.96 -7.52 -9.38
C GLN A 11 0.18 -8.50 -10.28
N GLU A 12 0.78 -9.01 -11.35
CA GLU A 12 0.13 -9.92 -12.32
C GLU A 12 0.07 -11.38 -11.86
N HIS A 13 1.03 -11.83 -11.05
CA HIS A 13 1.20 -13.25 -10.73
C HIS A 13 1.28 -13.56 -9.24
N GLY A 14 1.46 -12.55 -8.38
CA GLY A 14 1.47 -12.74 -6.93
C GLY A 14 0.07 -12.98 -6.38
N GLU A 15 -0.02 -13.73 -5.28
CA GLU A 15 -1.26 -13.75 -4.50
C GLU A 15 -1.51 -12.36 -3.91
N GLY A 16 -2.67 -11.79 -4.21
CA GLY A 16 -3.03 -10.42 -3.83
C GLY A 16 -3.88 -10.35 -2.57
N TYR A 17 -3.61 -9.33 -1.77
CA TYR A 17 -4.41 -8.91 -0.63
C TYR A 17 -4.57 -7.39 -0.63
N SER A 18 -5.53 -6.88 0.14
CA SER A 18 -5.86 -5.46 0.30
C SER A 18 -6.16 -5.16 1.76
N ILE A 19 -5.61 -4.05 2.28
CA ILE A 19 -5.97 -3.47 3.58
C ILE A 19 -6.79 -2.21 3.36
N ASP A 20 -7.98 -2.18 3.95
CA ASP A 20 -8.99 -1.15 3.74
C ASP A 20 -9.95 -1.06 4.96
N TYR A 21 -10.70 0.04 5.09
CA TYR A 21 -11.81 0.17 6.03
C TYR A 21 -12.98 -0.77 5.76
N LEU A 22 -13.10 -1.25 4.51
CA LEU A 22 -14.22 -2.08 4.10
C LEU A 22 -13.86 -3.57 4.13
N PRO A 23 -14.66 -4.40 4.84
CA PRO A 23 -14.40 -5.83 4.98
C PRO A 23 -14.60 -6.63 3.69
N LEU A 24 -15.26 -6.04 2.67
CA LEU A 24 -15.53 -6.67 1.38
C LEU A 24 -15.27 -5.65 0.26
N GLN A 25 -14.89 -6.14 -0.93
CA GLN A 25 -14.98 -5.32 -2.15
C GLN A 25 -16.45 -5.17 -2.52
N CYS A 26 -16.97 -3.95 -2.51
CA CYS A 26 -18.33 -3.65 -2.95
C CYS A 26 -18.32 -3.21 -4.41
N LEU A 27 -19.06 -3.92 -5.27
CA LEU A 27 -19.16 -3.67 -6.72
C LEU A 27 -20.43 -2.87 -7.11
N ASP A 28 -21.11 -2.21 -6.16
CA ASP A 28 -22.38 -1.50 -6.41
C ASP A 28 -22.13 0.01 -6.56
N GLU A 29 -22.64 0.62 -7.63
CA GLU A 29 -22.48 2.05 -7.97
C GLU A 29 -22.99 3.00 -6.87
N ARG A 30 -23.91 2.55 -6.01
CA ARG A 30 -24.40 3.35 -4.86
C ARG A 30 -23.41 3.40 -3.69
N TYR A 31 -22.35 2.60 -3.76
CA TYR A 31 -21.28 2.55 -2.77
C TYR A 31 -20.19 3.59 -3.01
N ASP A 32 -20.02 4.04 -4.27
CA ASP A 32 -19.08 5.11 -4.64
C ASP A 32 -19.40 6.40 -3.85
N ASP A 33 -20.68 6.74 -3.68
CA ASP A 33 -21.10 7.92 -2.89
C ASP A 33 -20.78 7.78 -1.38
N LEU A 34 -20.84 6.55 -0.84
CA LEU A 34 -20.50 6.23 0.55
C LEU A 34 -18.98 6.18 0.77
N GLU A 35 -18.23 5.70 -0.21
CA GLU A 35 -16.78 5.79 -0.23
C GLU A 35 -16.36 7.25 -0.26
N VAL A 36 -16.83 8.07 -1.22
CA VAL A 36 -16.47 9.50 -1.32
C VAL A 36 -16.75 10.27 -0.02
N THR A 37 -17.91 10.05 0.61
CA THR A 37 -18.28 10.75 1.85
C THR A 37 -17.48 10.26 3.08
N ASN A 38 -17.12 8.98 3.14
CA ASN A 38 -16.20 8.47 4.17
C ASN A 38 -14.74 8.84 3.87
N PHE A 39 -14.38 8.95 2.60
CA PHE A 39 -13.04 9.19 2.05
C PHE A 39 -12.55 10.57 2.44
N GLU A 40 -13.31 11.63 2.15
CA GLU A 40 -12.93 13.01 2.51
C GLU A 40 -12.75 13.17 4.03
N ASN A 41 -13.58 12.51 4.82
CA ASN A 41 -13.57 12.64 6.28
C ASN A 41 -12.53 11.75 6.99
N ARG A 42 -11.99 10.73 6.32
CA ARG A 42 -11.08 9.74 6.93
C ARG A 42 -9.71 9.65 6.27
N LEU A 43 -9.48 10.36 5.16
CA LEU A 43 -8.22 10.34 4.41
C LEU A 43 -6.98 10.52 5.30
N GLU A 44 -7.01 11.55 6.15
CA GLU A 44 -5.89 11.85 7.05
C GLU A 44 -5.64 10.68 8.01
N THR A 45 -6.68 10.20 8.69
CA THR A 45 -6.56 9.06 9.60
C THR A 45 -6.16 7.77 8.89
N PHE A 46 -6.60 7.56 7.64
CA PHE A 46 -6.21 6.40 6.83
C PHE A 46 -4.73 6.44 6.49
N SER A 47 -4.27 7.60 6.04
CA SER A 47 -2.87 7.83 5.67
C SER A 47 -1.93 7.52 6.84
N GLU A 48 -2.30 7.92 8.05
CA GLU A 48 -1.53 7.63 9.27
C GLU A 48 -1.49 6.14 9.60
N LYS A 49 -2.62 5.43 9.45
CA LYS A 49 -2.73 3.99 9.69
C LYS A 49 -1.87 3.20 8.71
N ILE A 50 -2.01 3.48 7.42
CA ILE A 50 -1.20 2.83 6.38
C ILE A 50 0.30 3.14 6.56
N ALA A 51 0.64 4.38 6.94
CA ALA A 51 2.02 4.73 7.25
C ALA A 51 2.56 3.95 8.47
N ARG A 52 1.76 3.72 9.51
CA ARG A 52 2.14 2.86 10.65
C ARG A 52 2.44 1.43 10.20
N ILE A 53 1.56 0.81 9.40
CA ILE A 53 1.74 -0.54 8.87
C ILE A 53 3.02 -0.62 8.02
N ALA A 54 3.18 0.30 7.06
CA ALA A 54 4.36 0.35 6.18
C ALA A 54 5.65 0.52 6.98
N ARG A 55 5.70 1.43 7.97
CA ARG A 55 6.88 1.63 8.82
C ARG A 55 7.24 0.40 9.64
N THR A 56 6.24 -0.32 10.17
CA THR A 56 6.49 -1.56 10.93
C THR A 56 7.18 -2.59 10.04
N PHE A 57 6.69 -2.80 8.83
CA PHE A 57 7.30 -3.70 7.85
C PHE A 57 8.71 -3.24 7.45
N MET A 58 8.90 -1.94 7.19
CA MET A 58 10.20 -1.39 6.80
C MET A 58 11.28 -1.47 7.87
N ARG A 59 10.90 -1.50 9.15
CA ARG A 59 11.83 -1.72 10.26
C ARG A 59 12.24 -3.18 10.40
N ARG A 60 11.37 -4.10 9.98
CA ARG A 60 11.56 -5.55 10.12
C ARG A 60 12.26 -6.18 8.92
N TYR A 61 12.03 -5.66 7.71
CA TYR A 61 12.50 -6.25 6.47
C TYR A 61 13.32 -5.27 5.63
N GLY A 62 14.32 -5.81 4.91
CA GLY A 62 15.03 -5.06 3.87
C GLY A 62 14.04 -4.59 2.81
N ASN A 63 14.11 -3.32 2.41
CA ASN A 63 13.09 -2.73 1.56
C ASN A 63 13.65 -1.79 0.50
N ARG A 64 12.91 -1.71 -0.61
CA ARG A 64 13.10 -0.73 -1.67
C ARG A 64 11.82 0.00 -1.96
N VAL A 65 11.84 1.30 -1.74
CA VAL A 65 10.70 2.19 -1.94
C VAL A 65 10.80 2.84 -3.31
N PHE A 66 9.70 2.87 -4.04
CA PHE A 66 9.58 3.38 -5.39
C PHE A 66 8.36 4.27 -5.50
N LEU A 67 8.58 5.52 -5.90
CA LEU A 67 7.48 6.40 -6.32
C LEU A 67 7.29 6.26 -7.82
N HIS A 68 6.05 6.04 -8.27
CA HIS A 68 5.70 6.07 -9.69
C HIS A 68 4.69 7.19 -9.94
N GLU A 69 5.11 8.21 -10.68
CA GLU A 69 4.22 9.27 -11.15
C GLU A 69 3.67 8.88 -12.52
N ARG A 70 2.35 8.81 -12.70
CA ARG A 70 1.75 8.44 -13.99
C ARG A 70 2.15 9.38 -15.15
N SER A 71 2.57 10.60 -14.83
CA SER A 71 2.97 11.62 -15.81
C SER A 71 4.45 11.53 -16.23
N GLN A 72 5.29 10.84 -15.45
CA GLN A 72 6.71 10.66 -15.71
C GLN A 72 7.07 9.26 -15.25
N ASP A 73 7.44 8.35 -16.17
CA ASP A 73 7.99 7.01 -15.86
C ASP A 73 9.33 7.12 -15.08
N LYS A 74 9.28 7.70 -13.89
CA LYS A 74 10.37 7.97 -12.99
C LYS A 74 10.09 7.19 -11.74
N CYS A 75 11.07 6.36 -11.42
CA CYS A 75 11.08 5.51 -10.25
C CYS A 75 12.07 6.12 -9.26
N LEU A 76 11.59 6.82 -8.23
CA LEU A 76 12.45 7.42 -7.21
C LEU A 76 12.67 6.44 -6.07
N SER A 77 13.93 6.12 -5.76
CA SER A 77 14.27 5.27 -4.62
C SER A 77 14.33 6.08 -3.33
N LEU A 78 13.38 5.88 -2.40
CA LEU A 78 13.34 6.61 -1.13
C LEU A 78 14.15 5.95 0.01
N CYS A 79 14.86 4.85 -0.27
CA CYS A 79 15.63 4.09 0.74
C CYS A 79 16.68 4.92 1.51
N LYS A 80 17.04 6.10 1.00
CA LYS A 80 18.06 6.99 1.57
C LYS A 80 17.49 8.15 2.38
N GLU A 81 16.18 8.40 2.34
CA GLU A 81 15.61 9.68 2.77
C GLU A 81 14.86 9.64 4.11
N GLY A 82 14.82 8.49 4.79
CA GLY A 82 14.28 8.36 6.15
C GLY A 82 12.76 8.15 6.22
N ALA A 83 12.25 7.83 7.42
CA ALA A 83 10.85 7.45 7.63
C ALA A 83 9.86 8.60 7.46
N ASP A 84 10.25 9.84 7.78
CA ASP A 84 9.38 11.02 7.72
C ASP A 84 8.92 11.33 6.29
N LEU A 85 9.74 10.98 5.29
CA LEU A 85 9.38 11.18 3.89
C LEU A 85 8.25 10.25 3.44
N ILE A 86 8.12 9.08 4.06
CA ILE A 86 7.11 8.07 3.69
C ILE A 86 5.73 8.52 4.13
N ASP A 87 5.62 9.09 5.32
CA ASP A 87 4.37 9.65 5.84
C ASP A 87 3.86 10.75 4.91
N GLN A 88 4.75 11.68 4.53
CA GLN A 88 4.42 12.76 3.59
C GLN A 88 4.07 12.23 2.20
N THR A 89 4.74 11.19 1.75
CA THR A 89 4.50 10.56 0.44
C THR A 89 3.14 9.87 0.41
N ILE A 90 2.82 9.06 1.43
CA ILE A 90 1.52 8.38 1.56
C ILE A 90 0.39 9.41 1.59
N LYS A 91 0.52 10.45 2.41
CA LYS A 91 -0.47 11.54 2.46
C LYS A 91 -0.63 12.21 1.09
N SER A 92 0.48 12.54 0.43
CA SER A 92 0.46 13.18 -0.90
C SER A 92 -0.17 12.31 -1.97
N ILE A 93 0.04 10.99 -1.95
CA ILE A 93 -0.53 10.05 -2.94
C ILE A 93 -2.04 9.98 -2.82
N LEU A 94 -2.52 9.87 -1.59
CA LEU A 94 -3.94 9.82 -1.29
C LEU A 94 -4.65 11.14 -1.63
N GLU A 95 -3.93 12.26 -1.61
CA GLU A 95 -4.45 13.59 -1.99
C GLU A 95 -4.37 13.91 -3.49
N LYS A 96 -3.39 13.36 -4.24
CA LYS A 96 -3.02 13.89 -5.58
C LYS A 96 -3.38 13.02 -6.78
N GLU A 97 -4.03 11.86 -6.61
CA GLU A 97 -4.58 10.97 -7.66
C GLU A 97 -3.63 10.45 -8.77
N GLN A 98 -2.41 11.00 -8.90
CA GLN A 98 -1.51 10.79 -10.04
C GLN A 98 -0.22 10.04 -9.70
N THR A 99 -0.07 9.59 -8.46
CA THR A 99 1.16 8.98 -7.96
C THR A 99 0.83 7.69 -7.22
N SER A 100 1.63 6.64 -7.42
CA SER A 100 1.57 5.42 -6.61
C SER A 100 2.89 5.19 -5.88
N LEU A 101 2.80 4.59 -4.70
CA LEU A 101 3.94 4.17 -3.89
C LEU A 101 4.02 2.66 -3.93
N ASN A 102 5.16 2.16 -4.36
CA ASN A 102 5.47 0.75 -4.39
C ASN A 102 6.64 0.48 -3.43
N ILE A 103 6.47 -0.42 -2.47
CA ILE A 103 7.54 -0.83 -1.55
C ILE A 103 7.76 -2.32 -1.74
N ILE A 104 8.94 -2.68 -2.24
CA ILE A 104 9.35 -4.08 -2.34
C ILE A 104 10.10 -4.43 -1.07
N PHE A 105 9.64 -5.46 -0.36
CA PHE A 105 10.34 -6.06 0.77
C PHE A 105 11.15 -7.25 0.27
N GLU A 106 12.47 -7.14 0.37
CA GLU A 106 13.43 -8.13 -0.10
C GLU A 106 13.73 -9.11 1.03
N ASN A 107 13.10 -10.29 1.00
CA ASN A 107 13.34 -11.40 1.94
C ASN A 107 13.60 -12.72 1.17
N THR A 108 13.19 -13.87 1.71
CA THR A 108 13.21 -15.19 1.03
C THR A 108 12.33 -15.21 -0.22
N LYS A 109 11.19 -14.52 -0.19
CA LYS A 109 10.37 -14.15 -1.34
C LYS A 109 10.13 -12.65 -1.31
N ASP A 110 10.15 -12.03 -2.49
CA ASP A 110 9.84 -10.62 -2.61
C ASP A 110 8.33 -10.40 -2.41
N MET A 111 8.01 -9.49 -1.50
CA MET A 111 6.64 -9.02 -1.26
C MET A 111 6.54 -7.57 -1.72
N LEU A 112 5.39 -7.17 -2.26
CA LEU A 112 5.13 -5.80 -2.71
C LEU A 112 3.99 -5.18 -1.91
N PHE A 113 4.21 -3.98 -1.37
CA PHE A 113 3.15 -3.06 -1.01
C PHE A 113 2.95 -2.07 -2.16
N SER A 114 1.71 -1.89 -2.59
CA SER A 114 1.31 -0.95 -3.62
C SER A 114 0.17 -0.09 -3.09
N LEU A 115 0.42 1.20 -2.94
CA LEU A 115 -0.56 2.20 -2.57
C LEU A 115 -0.84 3.10 -3.77
N ASP A 116 -2.11 3.23 -4.12
CA ASP A 116 -2.61 4.19 -5.10
C ASP A 116 -3.65 5.12 -4.45
N SER A 117 -4.27 5.96 -5.27
CA SER A 117 -5.25 6.95 -4.80
C SER A 117 -6.60 6.37 -4.39
N PHE A 118 -6.82 5.05 -4.55
CA PHE A 118 -8.07 4.40 -4.18
C PHE A 118 -8.15 4.02 -2.69
N CYS A 119 -7.33 4.66 -1.83
CA CYS A 119 -7.35 4.42 -0.37
C CYS A 119 -7.30 2.94 0.02
N GLN A 120 -6.49 2.15 -0.68
CA GLN A 120 -6.25 0.76 -0.34
C GLN A 120 -4.75 0.48 -0.40
N LEU A 121 -4.26 -0.24 0.61
CA LEU A 121 -2.91 -0.79 0.55
C LEU A 121 -3.01 -2.20 -0.05
N ASN A 122 -2.60 -2.34 -1.30
CA ASN A 122 -2.54 -3.64 -1.96
C ASN A 122 -1.21 -4.32 -1.60
N ILE A 123 -1.28 -5.59 -1.24
CA ILE A 123 -0.13 -6.42 -0.87
C ILE A 123 -0.06 -7.62 -1.80
N TYR A 124 1.11 -7.89 -2.37
CA TYR A 124 1.31 -9.01 -3.28
C TYR A 124 2.42 -9.94 -2.79
N ASN A 125 2.13 -11.23 -2.89
CA ASN A 125 3.04 -12.33 -2.58
C ASN A 125 3.60 -12.31 -1.13
N PRO A 126 2.80 -12.03 -0.09
CA PRO A 126 3.26 -12.21 1.30
C PRO A 126 3.48 -13.71 1.59
N ASP A 127 4.45 -14.03 2.43
CA ASP A 127 4.54 -15.35 3.06
C ASP A 127 3.60 -15.48 4.27
N GLU A 128 3.49 -16.67 4.87
CA GLU A 128 2.58 -16.93 6.00
C GLU A 128 2.87 -16.04 7.22
N GLU A 129 4.15 -15.83 7.57
CA GLU A 129 4.54 -14.98 8.70
C GLU A 129 4.20 -13.50 8.44
N GLN A 130 4.42 -13.05 7.20
CA GLN A 130 4.05 -11.71 6.77
C GLN A 130 2.54 -11.51 6.76
N LEU A 131 1.78 -12.52 6.34
CA LEU A 131 0.33 -12.47 6.30
C LEU A 131 -0.26 -12.39 7.72
N GLU A 132 0.21 -13.22 8.65
CA GLU A 132 -0.21 -13.14 10.07
C GLU A 132 0.08 -11.76 10.65
N LEU A 133 1.27 -11.20 10.38
CA LEU A 133 1.61 -9.85 10.83
C LEU A 133 0.71 -8.76 10.21
N LEU A 134 0.32 -8.91 8.93
CA LEU A 134 -0.60 -7.99 8.27
C LEU A 134 -2.00 -8.04 8.89
N GLU A 135 -2.48 -9.23 9.24
CA GLU A 135 -3.77 -9.41 9.93
C GLU A 135 -3.77 -8.72 11.29
N ASP A 136 -2.74 -8.94 12.10
CA ASP A 136 -2.58 -8.31 13.41
C ASP A 136 -2.54 -6.78 13.30
N LEU A 137 -1.71 -6.25 12.41
CA LEU A 137 -1.56 -4.80 12.24
C LEU A 137 -2.83 -4.15 11.66
N ALA A 138 -3.52 -4.81 10.73
CA ALA A 138 -4.79 -4.33 10.22
C ALA A 138 -5.83 -4.26 11.36
N ALA A 139 -5.92 -5.32 12.18
CA ALA A 139 -6.84 -5.36 13.30
C ALA A 139 -6.55 -4.27 14.35
N GLU A 140 -5.28 -4.05 14.71
CA GLU A 140 -4.85 -2.97 15.62
C GLU A 140 -5.29 -1.58 15.13
N GLU A 141 -5.20 -1.34 13.81
CA GLU A 141 -5.59 -0.09 13.19
C GLU A 141 -7.10 -0.01 12.86
N ASN A 142 -7.90 -1.00 13.26
CA ASN A 142 -9.32 -1.14 12.92
C ASN A 142 -9.57 -1.10 11.40
N LEU A 143 -8.76 -1.85 10.65
CA LEU A 143 -8.84 -2.09 9.22
C LEU A 143 -9.07 -3.58 8.96
N TYR A 144 -9.41 -3.92 7.72
CA TYR A 144 -9.64 -5.30 7.29
C TYR A 144 -8.61 -5.69 6.23
N LEU A 145 -8.00 -6.85 6.41
CA LEU A 145 -7.22 -7.53 5.38
C LEU A 145 -8.16 -8.45 4.58
N LYS A 146 -8.16 -8.34 3.26
CA LYS A 146 -8.97 -9.15 2.34
C LYS A 146 -8.14 -9.65 1.17
N ARG A 147 -8.43 -10.84 0.65
CA ARG A 147 -7.82 -11.38 -0.58
C ARG A 147 -8.44 -10.69 -1.81
N ILE A 148 -7.63 -10.40 -2.83
CA ILE A 148 -8.05 -9.77 -4.10
C ILE A 148 -7.74 -10.65 -5.32
#